data_AF-A0AAV3IBG8-F1
#
_entry.id   AF-A0AAV3IBG8-F1
#
_cell.length_a   1.000
_cell.length_b   1.000
_cell.length_c   1.000
_cell.angle_alpha   90.00
_cell.angle_beta   90.00
_cell.angle_gamma   90.00
#
_symmetry.space_group_name_H-M   'P 1'
#
loop_
_entity.id
_entity.type
_entity.pdbx_description
1 polymer ?
#
loop_
_entity_poly.entity_id
_entity_poly.type
_entity_poly.pdbx_seq_one_letter_code
_entity_poly.pdbx_strand_id
1 'polypeptide(L)'
;MTQPSAPAPQIAIDSHDDKAWRDTLLKVAAILCERQPDSPQGYRLRRHALWQSITSTPQAESDGRTPLAAVSADMVADYQSRLASADMALWQQVEKSVLLAPYWLDGHCLSAQTALRLGYKQVADTIRDEVIRFLERLPQLTGLLFNDRTPFLSEQTKQWLAASPDGKVAPVAQIGEESQAARACFAGQGLEAALRYLDMLPEGDPRDQFHRQYLAAQLTEEAGLIQLAQQQYRMLLMIGSQMMVSDWEPSLLTQLEQKFTAEQ
;
A
#
# COMPACT_ATOMS: atom_id res chain seq x y z
N MET A 1 -44.98 -12.88 -17.74
CA MET A 1 -44.19 -14.13 -17.86
C MET A 1 -43.01 -14.00 -16.92
N THR A 2 -43.07 -14.67 -15.77
CA THR A 2 -41.96 -14.74 -14.80
C THR A 2 -40.90 -15.70 -15.36
N GLN A 3 -39.70 -15.19 -15.67
CA GLN A 3 -38.58 -16.05 -16.04
C GLN A 3 -38.26 -17.02 -14.89
N PRO A 4 -38.00 -18.30 -15.17
CA PRO A 4 -37.57 -19.24 -14.14
C PRO A 4 -36.18 -18.83 -13.62
N SER A 5 -36.10 -18.61 -12.30
CA SER A 5 -34.86 -18.43 -11.55
C SER A 5 -33.91 -19.59 -11.87
N ALA A 6 -32.68 -19.28 -12.29
CA ALA A 6 -31.64 -20.29 -12.41
C ALA A 6 -31.47 -21.03 -11.06
N PRO A 7 -31.30 -22.36 -11.06
CA PRO A 7 -31.11 -23.11 -9.83
C PRO A 7 -29.86 -22.62 -9.10
N ALA A 8 -29.96 -22.43 -7.78
CA ALA A 8 -28.83 -22.00 -6.98
C ALA A 8 -27.69 -23.03 -7.09
N PRO A 9 -26.42 -22.60 -7.27
CA PRO A 9 -25.28 -23.51 -7.29
C PRO A 9 -25.25 -24.33 -6.01
N GLN A 10 -25.33 -25.66 -6.14
CA GLN A 10 -25.17 -26.58 -5.04
C GLN A 10 -23.68 -26.75 -4.74
N ILE A 11 -23.24 -26.22 -3.60
CA ILE A 11 -21.87 -26.44 -3.12
C ILE A 11 -21.90 -27.72 -2.28
N ALA A 12 -21.26 -28.78 -2.78
CA ALA A 12 -20.94 -29.93 -1.94
C ALA A 12 -19.91 -29.48 -0.90
N ILE A 13 -20.31 -29.40 0.36
CA ILE A 13 -19.42 -29.08 1.48
C ILE A 13 -18.58 -30.32 1.73
N ASP A 14 -17.28 -30.18 1.51
CA ASP A 14 -16.32 -31.25 1.76
C ASP A 14 -15.27 -30.79 2.76
N SER A 15 -15.21 -31.49 3.90
CA SER A 15 -14.34 -31.16 5.04
C SER A 15 -13.47 -32.34 5.47
N HIS A 16 -13.28 -33.33 4.59
CA HIS A 16 -12.52 -34.54 4.95
C HIS A 16 -11.02 -34.30 5.07
N ASP A 17 -10.47 -33.34 4.32
CA ASP A 17 -9.07 -32.90 4.41
C ASP A 17 -8.90 -31.40 4.13
N ASP A 18 -7.71 -30.87 4.43
CA ASP A 18 -7.40 -29.44 4.29
C ASP A 18 -7.52 -28.93 2.85
N LYS A 19 -7.28 -29.80 1.85
CA LYS A 19 -7.36 -29.44 0.44
C LYS A 19 -8.81 -29.31 0.00
N ALA A 20 -9.64 -30.29 0.32
CA ALA A 20 -11.07 -30.28 0.05
C ALA A 20 -11.77 -29.13 0.78
N TRP A 21 -11.35 -28.86 2.03
CA TRP A 21 -11.84 -27.72 2.79
C TRP A 21 -11.47 -26.39 2.13
N ARG A 22 -10.19 -26.21 1.76
CA ARG A 22 -9.73 -25.04 1.01
C ARG A 22 -10.52 -24.86 -0.29
N ASP A 23 -10.73 -25.93 -1.07
CA ASP A 23 -11.48 -25.86 -2.33
C ASP A 23 -12.95 -25.49 -2.10
N THR A 24 -13.57 -26.00 -1.03
CA THR A 24 -14.91 -25.60 -0.60
C THR A 24 -14.98 -24.10 -0.29
N LEU A 25 -14.03 -23.59 0.50
CA LEU A 25 -13.96 -22.16 0.84
C LEU A 25 -13.76 -21.29 -0.41
N LEU A 26 -12.91 -21.69 -1.35
CA LEU A 26 -12.69 -20.96 -2.60
C LEU A 26 -13.94 -20.94 -3.49
N LYS A 27 -14.71 -22.04 -3.56
CA LYS A 27 -16.00 -22.08 -4.27
C LYS A 27 -17.03 -21.13 -3.64
N VAL A 28 -17.14 -21.13 -2.31
CA VAL A 28 -18.03 -20.20 -1.59
C VAL A 28 -17.60 -18.75 -1.85
N ALA A 29 -16.31 -18.46 -1.73
CA ALA A 29 -15.76 -17.13 -1.99
C ALA A 29 -16.01 -16.65 -3.43
N ALA A 30 -15.91 -17.54 -4.42
CA ALA A 30 -16.23 -17.23 -5.81
C ALA A 30 -17.70 -16.81 -5.98
N ILE A 31 -18.63 -17.57 -5.40
CA ILE A 31 -20.07 -17.25 -5.45
C ILE A 31 -20.39 -15.93 -4.74
N LEU A 32 -19.74 -15.65 -3.60
CA LEU A 32 -19.91 -14.38 -2.89
C LEU A 32 -19.46 -13.19 -3.76
N CYS A 33 -18.27 -13.28 -4.36
CA CYS A 33 -17.76 -12.20 -5.23
C CYS A 33 -18.58 -12.03 -6.51
N GLU A 34 -19.14 -13.11 -7.07
CA GLU A 34 -20.01 -13.03 -8.26
C GLU A 34 -21.34 -12.35 -7.95
N ARG A 35 -21.96 -12.69 -6.80
CA ARG A 35 -23.27 -12.16 -6.42
C ARG A 35 -23.21 -10.74 -5.84
N GLN A 36 -22.13 -10.43 -5.13
CA GLN A 36 -21.94 -9.16 -4.42
C GLN A 36 -20.48 -8.70 -4.56
N PRO A 37 -20.08 -8.20 -5.74
CA PRO A 37 -18.69 -7.79 -5.99
C PRO A 37 -18.24 -6.59 -5.13
N ASP A 38 -19.19 -5.83 -4.60
CA ASP A 38 -19.00 -4.74 -3.64
C ASP A 38 -18.83 -5.22 -2.19
N SER A 39 -19.27 -6.44 -1.88
CA SER A 39 -19.18 -7.02 -0.54
C SER A 39 -17.77 -7.53 -0.25
N PRO A 40 -17.11 -7.07 0.84
CA PRO A 40 -15.75 -7.50 1.15
C PRO A 40 -15.64 -8.97 1.56
N GLN A 41 -16.73 -9.61 1.97
CA GLN A 41 -16.70 -10.93 2.61
C GLN A 41 -16.16 -12.04 1.70
N GLY A 42 -16.52 -12.01 0.41
CA GLY A 42 -15.99 -12.99 -0.55
C GLY A 42 -14.46 -12.88 -0.69
N TYR A 43 -13.93 -11.66 -0.67
CA TYR A 43 -12.50 -11.40 -0.80
C TYR A 43 -11.74 -11.80 0.48
N ARG A 44 -12.30 -11.57 1.67
CA ARG A 44 -11.73 -12.06 2.95
C ARG A 44 -11.65 -13.57 2.98
N LEU A 45 -12.76 -14.24 2.65
CA LEU A 45 -12.83 -15.70 2.64
C LEU A 45 -11.81 -16.30 1.66
N ARG A 46 -11.64 -15.66 0.49
CA ARG A 46 -10.63 -16.06 -0.50
C ARG A 46 -9.21 -15.99 0.06
N ARG A 47 -8.84 -14.90 0.76
CA ARG A 47 -7.50 -14.75 1.38
C ARG A 47 -7.29 -15.72 2.52
N HIS A 48 -8.32 -15.95 3.33
CA HIS A 48 -8.28 -16.97 4.38
C HIS A 48 -8.00 -18.36 3.79
N ALA A 49 -8.77 -18.79 2.79
CA ALA A 49 -8.56 -20.07 2.10
C ALA A 49 -7.19 -20.15 1.39
N LEU A 50 -6.65 -19.01 0.94
CA LEU A 50 -5.35 -18.94 0.30
C LEU A 50 -4.20 -19.19 1.28
N TRP A 51 -4.26 -18.57 2.46
CA TRP A 51 -3.12 -18.50 3.37
C TRP A 51 -3.27 -19.34 4.64
N GLN A 52 -4.43 -19.96 4.89
CA GLN A 52 -4.68 -20.75 6.12
C GLN A 52 -3.65 -21.88 6.35
N SER A 53 -3.18 -22.53 5.28
CA SER A 53 -2.22 -23.63 5.36
C SER A 53 -0.76 -23.18 5.39
N ILE A 54 -0.48 -21.90 5.12
CA ILE A 54 0.88 -21.36 5.12
C ILE A 54 1.21 -20.92 6.54
N THR A 55 1.87 -21.76 7.32
CA THR A 55 2.19 -21.49 8.74
C THR A 55 3.64 -21.06 8.97
N SER A 56 4.50 -21.20 7.96
CA SER A 56 5.91 -20.79 7.99
C SER A 56 6.32 -20.22 6.63
N THR A 57 7.42 -19.48 6.60
CA THR A 57 7.99 -18.97 5.35
C THR A 57 8.63 -20.09 4.53
N PRO A 58 8.66 -19.98 3.18
CA PRO A 58 9.42 -20.91 2.35
C PRO A 58 10.90 -20.90 2.73
N GLN A 59 11.56 -22.03 2.57
CA GLN A 59 13.01 -22.14 2.81
C GLN A 59 13.75 -21.24 1.81
N ALA A 60 14.60 -20.37 2.34
CA ALA A 60 15.40 -19.44 1.57
C ALA A 60 16.90 -19.82 1.59
N GLU A 61 17.60 -19.47 0.52
CA GLU A 61 19.06 -19.47 0.43
C GLU A 61 19.65 -18.33 1.28
N SER A 62 20.98 -18.30 1.43
CA SER A 62 21.68 -17.27 2.21
C SER A 62 21.48 -15.85 1.71
N ASP A 63 21.09 -15.68 0.44
CA ASP A 63 20.79 -14.40 -0.20
C ASP A 63 19.29 -14.05 -0.19
N GLY A 64 18.45 -14.82 0.51
CA GLY A 64 17.01 -14.58 0.65
C GLY A 64 16.14 -15.13 -0.49
N ARG A 65 16.73 -15.76 -1.51
CA ARG A 65 15.98 -16.40 -2.60
C ARG A 65 15.31 -17.70 -2.17
N THR A 66 14.12 -17.91 -2.68
CA THR A 66 13.32 -19.13 -2.47
C THR A 66 13.28 -19.95 -3.77
N PRO A 67 12.98 -21.26 -3.73
CA PRO A 67 12.81 -22.07 -4.95
C PRO A 67 11.52 -21.76 -5.71
N LEU A 68 10.75 -20.75 -5.30
CA LEU A 68 9.47 -20.38 -5.89
C LEU A 68 9.68 -19.52 -7.13
N ALA A 69 8.92 -19.82 -8.19
CA ALA A 69 8.91 -19.01 -9.40
C ALA A 69 8.06 -17.74 -9.20
N ALA A 70 8.56 -16.61 -9.67
CA ALA A 70 7.78 -15.39 -9.78
C ALA A 70 6.68 -15.53 -10.84
N VAL A 71 5.64 -14.69 -10.73
CA VAL A 71 4.69 -14.51 -11.83
C VAL A 71 5.43 -13.84 -12.99
N SER A 72 5.17 -14.30 -14.22
CA SER A 72 5.82 -13.81 -15.43
C SER A 72 5.75 -12.27 -15.54
N ALA A 73 6.90 -11.64 -15.77
CA ALA A 73 7.00 -10.19 -15.94
C ALA A 73 6.10 -9.66 -17.08
N ASP A 74 6.00 -10.40 -18.18
CA ASP A 74 5.12 -10.04 -19.31
C ASP A 74 3.65 -10.03 -18.89
N MET A 75 3.23 -11.00 -18.07
CA MET A 75 1.87 -11.05 -17.53
C MET A 75 1.61 -9.89 -16.56
N VAL A 76 2.57 -9.57 -15.69
CA VAL A 76 2.48 -8.43 -14.78
C VAL A 76 2.37 -7.11 -15.56
N ALA A 77 3.18 -6.95 -16.60
CA ALA A 77 3.17 -5.77 -17.47
C ALA A 77 1.84 -5.63 -18.23
N ASP A 78 1.26 -6.73 -18.74
CA ASP A 78 -0.08 -6.72 -19.36
C ASP A 78 -1.12 -6.17 -18.38
N TYR A 79 -1.17 -6.73 -17.16
CA TYR A 79 -2.14 -6.27 -16.17
C TYR A 79 -1.96 -4.80 -15.78
N GLN A 80 -0.71 -4.35 -15.60
CA GLN A 80 -0.41 -2.96 -15.29
C GLN A 80 -0.84 -2.01 -16.43
N SER A 81 -0.61 -2.40 -17.69
CA SER A 81 -0.99 -1.59 -18.86
C SER A 81 -2.50 -1.37 -18.96
N ARG A 82 -3.30 -2.36 -18.53
CA ARG A 82 -4.76 -2.34 -18.57
C ARG A 82 -5.42 -1.66 -17.35
N LEU A 83 -4.65 -1.34 -16.32
CA LEU A 83 -5.16 -0.77 -15.07
C LEU A 83 -5.84 0.59 -15.26
N ALA A 84 -5.39 1.41 -16.21
CA ALA A 84 -5.98 2.71 -16.50
C ALA A 84 -7.44 2.60 -16.98
N SER A 85 -7.77 1.52 -17.69
CA SER A 85 -9.09 1.18 -18.20
C SER A 85 -9.62 -0.10 -17.53
N ALA A 86 -9.41 -0.23 -16.22
CA ALA A 86 -9.74 -1.43 -15.46
C ALA A 86 -11.21 -1.85 -15.65
N ASP A 87 -11.41 -3.15 -15.93
CA ASP A 87 -12.71 -3.79 -16.03
C ASP A 87 -12.79 -5.01 -15.11
N MET A 88 -13.99 -5.59 -14.99
CA MET A 88 -14.19 -6.80 -14.18
C MET A 88 -13.37 -8.00 -14.69
N ALA A 89 -13.10 -8.06 -16.00
CA ALA A 89 -12.33 -9.16 -16.60
C ALA A 89 -10.86 -9.12 -16.17
N LEU A 90 -10.23 -7.94 -16.17
CA LEU A 90 -8.90 -7.73 -15.61
C LEU A 90 -8.88 -8.16 -14.15
N TRP A 91 -9.85 -7.71 -13.35
CA TRP A 91 -9.87 -8.02 -11.92
C TRP A 91 -9.97 -9.54 -11.67
N GLN A 92 -10.82 -10.24 -12.40
CA GLN A 92 -10.95 -11.71 -12.34
C GLN A 92 -9.66 -12.43 -12.73
N GLN A 93 -8.95 -11.93 -13.75
CA GLN A 93 -7.65 -12.48 -14.17
C GLN A 93 -6.58 -12.30 -13.09
N VAL A 94 -6.48 -11.10 -12.51
CA VAL A 94 -5.55 -10.82 -11.40
C VAL A 94 -5.85 -11.71 -10.20
N GLU A 95 -7.12 -11.82 -9.79
CA GLU A 95 -7.53 -12.69 -8.68
C GLU A 95 -7.20 -14.17 -8.92
N LYS A 96 -7.35 -14.65 -10.17
CA LYS A 96 -6.97 -16.01 -10.55
C LYS A 96 -5.45 -16.21 -10.44
N SER A 97 -4.65 -15.26 -10.92
CA SER A 97 -3.19 -15.32 -10.80
C SER A 97 -2.74 -15.32 -9.33
N VAL A 98 -3.36 -14.49 -8.47
CA VAL A 98 -3.10 -14.45 -7.03
C VAL A 98 -3.39 -15.79 -6.35
N LEU A 99 -4.47 -16.49 -6.73
CA LEU A 99 -4.79 -17.81 -6.18
C LEU A 99 -3.78 -18.90 -6.56
N LEU A 100 -3.11 -18.76 -7.70
CA LEU A 100 -2.08 -19.68 -8.18
C LEU A 100 -0.68 -19.34 -7.63
N ALA A 101 -0.45 -18.10 -7.23
CA ALA A 101 0.82 -17.61 -6.68
C ALA A 101 0.61 -16.96 -5.29
N PRO A 102 0.49 -17.75 -4.20
CA PRO A 102 0.13 -17.24 -2.87
C PRO A 102 1.08 -16.20 -2.28
N TYR A 103 2.34 -16.19 -2.73
CA TYR A 103 3.39 -15.27 -2.30
C TYR A 103 3.58 -14.06 -3.23
N TRP A 104 2.77 -13.94 -4.28
CA TRP A 104 2.80 -12.77 -5.17
C TRP A 104 2.01 -11.61 -4.54
N LEU A 105 2.60 -10.96 -3.54
CA LEU A 105 1.94 -9.91 -2.76
C LEU A 105 1.67 -8.65 -3.59
N ASP A 106 2.51 -8.35 -4.58
CA ASP A 106 2.27 -7.29 -5.55
C ASP A 106 0.95 -7.50 -6.34
N GLY A 107 0.54 -8.74 -6.57
CA GLY A 107 -0.75 -9.05 -7.20
C GLY A 107 -1.95 -8.63 -6.35
N HIS A 108 -1.81 -8.63 -5.01
CA HIS A 108 -2.85 -8.14 -4.12
C HIS A 108 -2.98 -6.61 -4.17
N CYS A 109 -1.85 -5.91 -4.27
CA CYS A 109 -1.81 -4.46 -4.50
C CYS A 109 -2.52 -4.10 -5.81
N LEU A 110 -2.18 -4.81 -6.89
CA LEU A 110 -2.83 -4.65 -8.19
C LEU A 110 -4.33 -4.95 -8.14
N SER A 111 -4.74 -6.00 -7.43
CA SER A 111 -6.15 -6.32 -7.22
C SER A 111 -6.89 -5.20 -6.48
N ALA A 112 -6.30 -4.66 -5.40
CA ALA A 112 -6.88 -3.55 -4.66
C ALA A 112 -6.97 -2.26 -5.51
N GLN A 113 -5.94 -1.96 -6.31
CA GLN A 113 -5.97 -0.83 -7.25
C GLN A 113 -7.07 -1.00 -8.31
N THR A 114 -7.23 -2.23 -8.84
CA THR A 114 -8.29 -2.55 -9.80
C THR A 114 -9.67 -2.39 -9.17
N ALA A 115 -9.86 -2.90 -7.95
CA ALA A 115 -11.08 -2.72 -7.17
C ALA A 115 -11.42 -1.25 -6.95
N LEU A 116 -10.42 -0.43 -6.59
CA LEU A 116 -10.58 1.00 -6.39
C LEU A 116 -11.01 1.73 -7.68
N ARG A 117 -10.41 1.39 -8.83
CA ARG A 117 -10.78 1.94 -10.16
C ARG A 117 -12.20 1.59 -10.56
N LEU A 118 -12.69 0.42 -10.14
CA LEU A 118 -14.06 -0.03 -10.36
C LEU A 118 -15.06 0.54 -9.34
N GLY A 119 -14.61 1.34 -8.37
CA GLY A 119 -15.45 1.97 -7.35
C GLY A 119 -15.66 1.14 -6.07
N TYR A 120 -15.03 -0.03 -5.95
CA TYR A 120 -15.16 -0.93 -4.80
C TYR A 120 -14.13 -0.61 -3.69
N LYS A 121 -14.19 0.61 -3.15
CA LYS A 121 -13.23 1.10 -2.14
C LYS A 121 -13.15 0.18 -0.91
N GLN A 122 -14.28 -0.25 -0.36
CA GLN A 122 -14.31 -1.10 0.84
C GLN A 122 -13.64 -2.47 0.61
N VAL A 123 -13.73 -2.98 -0.62
CA VAL A 123 -13.05 -4.22 -1.04
C VAL A 123 -11.56 -3.97 -1.15
N ALA A 124 -11.13 -2.87 -1.77
CA ALA A 124 -9.72 -2.49 -1.87
C ALA A 124 -9.06 -2.37 -0.48
N ASP A 125 -9.71 -1.69 0.46
CA ASP A 125 -9.25 -1.57 1.85
C ASP A 125 -9.17 -2.94 2.53
N THR A 126 -10.20 -3.78 2.33
CA THR A 126 -10.21 -5.14 2.90
C THR A 126 -9.10 -6.02 2.34
N ILE A 127 -8.79 -5.93 1.05
CA ILE A 127 -7.67 -6.68 0.45
C ILE A 127 -6.35 -6.25 1.10
N ARG A 128 -6.16 -4.94 1.32
CA ARG A 128 -4.98 -4.42 2.05
C ARG A 128 -4.91 -5.00 3.46
N ASP A 129 -6.00 -4.93 4.22
CA ASP A 129 -6.04 -5.41 5.61
C ASP A 129 -5.70 -6.89 5.73
N GLU A 130 -6.18 -7.72 4.79
CA GLU A 130 -5.83 -9.16 4.78
C GLU A 130 -4.34 -9.39 4.48
N VAL A 131 -3.74 -8.59 3.58
CA VAL A 131 -2.29 -8.67 3.31
C VAL A 131 -1.48 -8.24 4.54
N ILE A 132 -1.90 -7.18 5.23
CA ILE A 132 -1.27 -6.73 6.48
C ILE A 132 -1.32 -7.85 7.52
N ARG A 133 -2.50 -8.44 7.77
CA ARG A 133 -2.64 -9.58 8.70
C ARG A 133 -1.74 -10.76 8.35
N PHE A 134 -1.59 -11.05 7.05
CA PHE A 134 -0.71 -12.13 6.59
C PHE A 134 0.77 -11.81 6.87
N LEU A 135 1.20 -10.57 6.64
CA LEU A 135 2.56 -10.12 6.92
C LEU A 135 2.86 -9.99 8.41
N GLU A 136 1.90 -9.57 9.23
CA GLU A 136 2.04 -9.57 10.70
C GLU A 136 2.28 -10.98 11.24
N ARG A 137 1.63 -11.98 10.63
CA ARG A 137 1.78 -13.39 11.00
C ARG A 137 3.12 -13.97 10.55
N LEU A 138 3.65 -13.54 9.41
CA LEU A 138 4.91 -14.01 8.82
C LEU A 138 5.77 -12.83 8.34
N PRO A 139 6.33 -12.02 9.25
CA PRO A 139 7.02 -10.78 8.89
C PRO A 139 8.28 -11.00 8.06
N GLN A 140 8.88 -12.20 8.11
CA GLN A 140 10.08 -12.52 7.33
C GLN A 140 9.82 -12.50 5.82
N LEU A 141 8.56 -12.62 5.38
CA LEU A 141 8.18 -12.56 3.97
C LEU A 141 8.57 -11.24 3.29
N THR A 142 8.69 -10.14 4.05
CA THR A 142 9.02 -8.81 3.49
C THR A 142 10.44 -8.74 2.91
N GLY A 143 11.32 -9.66 3.30
CA GLY A 143 12.71 -9.72 2.84
C GLY A 143 13.01 -10.87 1.87
N LEU A 144 12.01 -11.68 1.49
CA LEU A 144 12.22 -12.84 0.63
C LEU A 144 12.12 -12.50 -0.85
N LEU A 145 12.84 -13.29 -1.64
CA LEU A 145 12.90 -13.19 -3.09
C LEU A 145 12.42 -14.49 -3.74
N PHE A 146 11.87 -14.38 -4.95
CA PHE A 146 11.67 -15.51 -5.86
C PHE A 146 13.02 -16.00 -6.41
N ASN A 147 13.00 -17.13 -7.10
CA ASN A 147 14.20 -17.76 -7.67
C ASN A 147 14.97 -16.86 -8.65
N ASP A 148 14.27 -15.95 -9.33
CA ASP A 148 14.78 -14.97 -10.29
C ASP A 148 15.22 -13.63 -9.64
N ARG A 149 15.23 -13.55 -8.31
CA ARG A 149 15.51 -12.35 -7.48
C ARG A 149 14.40 -11.30 -7.46
N THR A 150 13.26 -11.54 -8.11
CA THR A 150 12.09 -10.68 -7.94
C THR A 150 11.68 -10.69 -6.46
N PRO A 151 11.48 -9.55 -5.79
CA PRO A 151 11.03 -9.54 -4.40
C PRO A 151 9.60 -10.05 -4.29
N PHE A 152 9.25 -10.70 -3.16
CA PHE A 152 7.85 -11.03 -2.86
C PHE A 152 6.99 -9.76 -2.72
N LEU A 153 7.63 -8.69 -2.24
CA LEU A 153 7.02 -7.41 -1.93
C LEU A 153 7.87 -6.26 -2.49
N SER A 154 7.40 -5.63 -3.57
CA SER A 154 8.05 -4.46 -4.14
C SER A 154 7.97 -3.23 -3.22
N GLU A 155 8.85 -2.25 -3.44
CA GLU A 155 8.81 -0.97 -2.69
C GLU A 155 7.49 -0.23 -2.88
N GLN A 156 6.88 -0.29 -4.07
CA GLN A 156 5.57 0.29 -4.32
C GLN A 156 4.49 -0.35 -3.44
N THR A 157 4.51 -1.68 -3.31
CA THR A 157 3.55 -2.40 -2.45
C THR A 157 3.81 -2.13 -0.97
N LYS A 158 5.07 -1.97 -0.54
CA LYS A 158 5.39 -1.54 0.83
C LYS A 158 4.78 -0.18 1.15
N GLN A 159 4.88 0.78 0.23
CA GLN A 159 4.28 2.10 0.38
C GLN A 159 2.75 2.02 0.45
N TRP A 160 2.12 1.21 -0.41
CA TRP A 160 0.68 0.98 -0.38
C TRP A 160 0.20 0.38 0.95
N LEU A 161 0.96 -0.55 1.54
CA LEU A 161 0.64 -1.14 2.84
C LEU A 161 0.83 -0.15 4.00
N ALA A 162 1.81 0.75 3.89
CA ALA A 162 2.08 1.78 4.89
C ALA A 162 1.05 2.94 4.85
N ALA A 163 0.34 3.12 3.72
CA ALA A 163 -0.66 4.16 3.57
C ALA A 163 -1.89 3.85 4.46
N SER A 164 -2.16 4.71 5.45
CA SER A 164 -3.29 4.55 6.37
C SER A 164 -4.64 4.77 5.67
N PRO A 165 -5.66 3.89 5.87
CA PRO A 165 -7.03 4.07 5.34
C PRO A 165 -7.75 5.28 5.92
N ASP A 166 -7.46 5.61 7.19
CA ASP A 166 -8.06 6.73 7.86
C ASP A 166 -7.29 7.99 7.50
N GLY A 167 -7.91 8.80 6.63
CA GLY A 167 -7.59 10.20 6.43
C GLY A 167 -7.83 11.07 7.67
N LYS A 168 -7.42 10.60 8.86
CA LYS A 168 -6.87 11.53 9.85
C LYS A 168 -5.48 11.85 9.35
N VAL A 169 -5.42 12.91 8.56
CA VAL A 169 -4.20 13.62 8.23
C VAL A 169 -3.54 14.00 9.57
N ALA A 170 -2.70 13.09 10.07
CA ALA A 170 -1.47 13.54 10.67
C ALA A 170 -0.71 14.29 9.56
N PRO A 171 0.00 15.39 9.86
CA PRO A 171 0.58 16.31 8.85
C PRO A 171 1.44 15.65 7.77
N VAL A 172 1.84 14.38 7.97
CA VAL A 172 2.65 13.56 7.04
C VAL A 172 2.05 13.44 5.62
N ALA A 173 0.73 13.42 5.45
CA ALA A 173 0.12 13.27 4.12
C ALA A 173 0.18 14.57 3.28
N GLN A 174 0.12 15.74 3.91
CA GLN A 174 0.25 17.04 3.24
C GLN A 174 1.68 17.26 2.74
N ILE A 175 2.68 16.85 3.54
CA ILE A 175 4.09 16.90 3.15
C ILE A 175 4.35 16.08 1.87
N GLY A 176 3.65 14.95 1.68
CA GLY A 176 3.80 14.09 0.49
C GLY A 176 3.32 14.76 -0.80
N GLU A 177 2.11 15.32 -0.79
CA GLU A 177 1.54 16.01 -1.97
C GLU A 177 2.26 17.34 -2.26
N GLU A 178 2.58 18.13 -1.24
CA GLU A 178 3.35 19.38 -1.37
C GLU A 178 4.75 19.12 -1.91
N SER A 179 5.41 18.05 -1.45
CA SER A 179 6.73 17.65 -1.94
C SER A 179 6.70 17.24 -3.41
N GLN A 180 5.67 16.49 -3.81
CA GLN A 180 5.51 16.07 -5.20
C GLN A 180 5.19 17.24 -6.13
N ALA A 181 4.35 18.19 -5.69
CA ALA A 181 4.03 19.40 -6.43
C ALA A 181 5.26 20.32 -6.58
N ALA A 182 6.04 20.52 -5.52
CA ALA A 182 7.27 21.31 -5.57
C ALA A 182 8.30 20.70 -6.54
N ARG A 183 8.46 19.37 -6.53
CA ARG A 183 9.33 18.65 -7.48
C ARG A 183 8.82 18.74 -8.92
N ALA A 184 7.51 18.74 -9.14
CA ALA A 184 6.92 18.95 -10.46
C ALA A 184 7.18 20.39 -10.96
N CYS A 185 7.04 21.40 -10.10
CA CYS A 185 7.41 22.78 -10.40
C CYS A 185 8.89 22.90 -10.76
N PHE A 186 9.77 22.23 -10.02
CA PHE A 186 11.21 22.20 -10.31
C PHE A 186 11.50 21.62 -11.68
N ALA A 187 10.94 20.44 -12.00
CA ALA A 187 11.17 19.78 -13.28
C ALA A 187 10.61 20.56 -14.48
N GLY A 188 9.49 21.27 -14.31
CA GLY A 188 8.83 22.01 -15.40
C GLY A 188 9.31 23.45 -15.60
N GLN A 189 9.61 24.17 -14.51
CA GLN A 189 9.81 25.62 -14.50
C GLN A 189 11.11 26.07 -13.80
N GLY A 190 11.88 25.12 -13.23
CA GLY A 190 13.16 25.38 -12.59
C GLY A 190 13.07 25.77 -11.11
N LEU A 191 14.23 26.00 -10.50
CA LEU A 191 14.40 26.20 -9.06
C LEU A 191 13.56 27.37 -8.51
N GLU A 192 13.56 28.51 -9.19
CA GLU A 192 12.86 29.71 -8.74
C GLU A 192 11.35 29.48 -8.58
N ALA A 193 10.73 28.77 -9.52
CA ALA A 193 9.32 28.43 -9.47
C ALA A 193 8.99 27.47 -8.34
N ALA A 194 9.87 26.49 -8.08
CA ALA A 194 9.71 25.54 -6.99
C ALA A 194 9.85 26.20 -5.60
N LEU A 195 10.81 27.11 -5.44
CA LEU A 195 10.97 27.87 -4.20
C LEU A 195 9.78 28.81 -3.96
N ARG A 196 9.31 29.53 -5.00
CA ARG A 196 8.09 30.34 -4.90
C ARG A 196 6.87 29.52 -4.51
N TYR A 197 6.72 28.31 -5.04
CA TYR A 197 5.64 27.42 -4.65
C TYR A 197 5.71 27.10 -3.15
N LEU A 198 6.90 26.75 -2.65
CA LEU A 198 7.11 26.44 -1.23
C LEU A 198 6.84 27.64 -0.31
N ASP A 199 7.19 28.85 -0.73
CA ASP A 199 6.95 30.10 0.01
C ASP A 199 5.46 30.48 0.07
N MET A 200 4.66 30.06 -0.92
CA MET A 200 3.22 30.36 -1.01
C MET A 200 2.33 29.37 -0.25
N LEU A 201 2.90 28.29 0.28
CA LEU A 201 2.18 27.33 1.11
C LEU A 201 1.81 27.94 2.47
N PRO A 202 0.66 27.59 3.06
CA PRO A 202 0.21 28.15 4.33
C PRO A 202 1.23 27.90 5.45
N GLU A 203 1.32 28.83 6.41
CA GLU A 203 2.11 28.59 7.63
C GLU A 203 1.54 27.36 8.35
N GLY A 204 2.36 26.32 8.44
CA GLY A 204 2.01 25.03 9.05
C GLY A 204 2.70 24.86 10.40
N ASP A 205 2.59 23.68 10.98
CA ASP A 205 3.26 23.37 12.24
C ASP A 205 4.79 23.49 12.05
N PRO A 206 5.57 23.73 13.12
CA PRO A 206 7.02 23.92 13.01
C PRO A 206 7.74 22.75 12.35
N ARG A 207 7.21 21.52 12.52
CA ARG A 207 7.58 20.33 11.76
C ARG A 207 7.44 20.52 10.24
N ASP A 208 6.30 21.03 9.76
CA ASP A 208 6.03 21.21 8.33
C ASP A 208 6.95 22.28 7.73
N GLN A 209 7.22 23.35 8.50
CA GLN A 209 8.16 24.39 8.10
C GLN A 209 9.58 23.82 7.94
N PHE A 210 10.02 22.98 8.87
CA PHE A 210 11.33 22.33 8.78
C PHE A 210 11.42 21.40 7.55
N HIS A 211 10.39 20.59 7.30
CA HIS A 211 10.37 19.70 6.14
C HIS A 211 10.37 20.48 4.82
N ARG A 212 9.67 21.62 4.73
CA ARG A 212 9.70 22.51 3.56
C ARG A 212 11.08 23.12 3.33
N GLN A 213 11.74 23.60 4.39
CA GLN A 213 13.10 24.14 4.28
C GLN A 213 14.12 23.05 3.87
N TYR A 214 13.94 21.82 4.36
CA TYR A 214 14.76 20.68 3.94
C TYR A 214 14.57 20.36 2.46
N LEU A 215 13.32 20.32 1.98
CA LEU A 215 13.03 20.10 0.56
C LEU A 215 13.60 21.23 -0.32
N ALA A 216 13.48 22.49 0.11
CA ALA A 216 14.08 23.62 -0.59
C ALA A 216 15.61 23.48 -0.72
N ALA A 217 16.29 22.98 0.32
CA ALA A 217 17.71 22.70 0.29
C ALA A 217 18.07 21.56 -0.68
N GLN A 218 17.25 20.50 -0.73
CA GLN A 218 17.41 19.41 -1.71
C GLN A 218 17.26 19.90 -3.15
N LEU A 219 16.24 20.71 -3.44
CA LEU A 219 16.04 21.29 -4.78
C LEU A 219 17.18 22.23 -5.17
N THR A 220 17.71 22.98 -4.21
CA THR A 220 18.87 23.87 -4.39
C THR A 220 20.14 23.07 -4.73
N GLU A 221 20.33 21.92 -4.09
CA GLU A 221 21.41 20.98 -4.39
C GLU A 221 21.25 20.36 -5.79
N GLU A 222 20.05 19.87 -6.12
CA GLU A 222 19.70 19.30 -7.43
C GLU A 222 19.89 20.33 -8.56
N ALA A 223 19.71 21.63 -8.29
CA ALA A 223 19.98 22.73 -9.22
C ALA A 223 21.48 23.07 -9.39
N GLY A 224 22.38 22.42 -8.64
CA GLY A 224 23.83 22.61 -8.70
C GLY A 224 24.38 23.69 -7.76
N LEU A 225 23.55 24.28 -6.89
CA LEU A 225 23.98 25.29 -5.91
C LEU A 225 24.46 24.64 -4.60
N ILE A 226 25.45 23.75 -4.73
CA ILE A 226 25.87 22.81 -3.67
C ILE A 226 26.31 23.54 -2.39
N GLN A 227 27.07 24.64 -2.50
CA GLN A 227 27.54 25.39 -1.32
C GLN A 227 26.40 26.02 -0.53
N LEU A 228 25.37 26.51 -1.22
CA LEU A 228 24.18 27.09 -0.59
C LEU A 228 23.36 26.01 0.11
N ALA A 229 23.14 24.87 -0.55
CA ALA A 229 22.45 23.73 0.04
C ALA A 229 23.17 23.22 1.31
N GLN A 230 24.50 23.11 1.27
CA GLN A 230 25.29 22.73 2.45
C GLN A 230 25.13 23.70 3.62
N GLN A 231 25.07 25.00 3.35
CA GLN A 231 24.81 26.00 4.40
C GLN A 231 23.40 25.83 4.99
N GLN A 232 22.40 25.59 4.15
CA GLN A 232 21.01 25.34 4.57
C GLN A 232 20.91 24.07 5.43
N TYR A 233 21.55 22.97 5.01
CA TYR A 233 21.59 21.73 5.81
C TYR A 233 22.25 21.93 7.17
N ARG A 234 23.34 22.68 7.26
CA ARG A 234 23.99 22.99 8.55
C ARG A 234 23.09 23.80 9.47
N MET A 235 22.35 24.76 8.91
CA MET A 235 21.39 25.57 9.66
C MET A 235 20.24 24.69 10.18
N LEU A 236 19.66 23.85 9.33
CA LEU A 236 18.61 22.92 9.69
C LEU A 236 19.05 21.93 10.76
N LEU A 237 20.28 21.39 10.66
CA LEU A 237 20.84 20.51 11.67
C LEU A 237 20.96 21.20 13.03
N MET A 238 21.41 22.47 13.06
CA MET A 238 21.52 23.25 14.29
C MET A 238 20.14 23.47 14.92
N ILE A 239 19.17 23.92 14.13
CA ILE A 239 17.79 24.19 14.59
C ILE A 239 17.15 22.91 15.11
N GLY A 240 17.18 21.82 14.34
CA GLY A 240 16.58 20.54 14.72
C GLY A 240 17.20 19.92 15.97
N SER A 241 18.49 20.17 16.23
CA SER A 241 19.16 19.66 17.45
C SER A 241 18.78 20.38 18.74
N GLN A 242 18.22 21.59 18.64
CA GLN A 242 17.86 22.42 19.80
C GLN A 242 16.35 22.44 20.07
N MET A 243 15.54 21.95 19.14
CA MET A 243 14.09 22.03 19.21
C MET A 243 13.51 20.92 20.08
N MET A 244 12.65 21.28 21.04
CA MET A 244 11.95 20.30 21.85
C MET A 244 10.72 19.76 21.12
N VAL A 245 10.28 18.56 21.49
CA VAL A 245 9.08 17.92 20.92
C VAL A 245 7.83 18.80 21.12
N SER A 246 7.78 19.55 22.22
CA SER A 246 6.71 20.51 22.51
C SER A 246 6.60 21.65 21.51
N ASP A 247 7.74 22.11 20.99
CA ASP A 247 7.78 23.18 19.99
C ASP A 247 7.68 22.61 18.58
N TRP A 248 8.10 21.36 18.39
CA TRP A 248 8.14 20.67 17.10
C TRP A 248 6.76 20.16 16.65
N GLU A 249 6.02 19.51 17.56
CA GLU A 249 4.73 18.88 17.26
C GLU A 249 3.75 19.06 18.44
N PRO A 250 3.31 20.30 18.73
CA PRO A 250 2.43 20.61 19.86
C PRO A 250 1.07 19.88 19.76
N SER A 251 0.62 19.61 18.55
CA SER A 251 -0.60 18.85 18.26
C SER A 251 -0.55 17.42 18.78
N LEU A 252 0.62 16.76 18.76
CA LEU A 252 0.82 15.43 19.33
C LEU A 252 0.70 15.45 20.86
N LEU A 253 1.29 16.43 21.53
CA LEU A 253 1.18 16.56 22.98
C LEU A 253 -0.27 16.82 23.42
N THR A 254 -0.98 17.69 22.70
CA THR A 254 -2.41 17.96 22.97
C THR A 254 -3.26 16.69 22.84
N GLN A 255 -2.98 15.84 21.84
CA GLN A 255 -3.66 14.56 21.68
C GLN A 255 -3.36 13.58 22.82
N LEU A 256 -2.13 13.56 23.30
CA LEU A 256 -1.75 12.74 24.46
C LEU A 256 -2.47 13.21 25.73
N GLU A 257 -2.51 14.52 25.97
CA GLU A 257 -3.23 15.10 27.12
C GLU A 257 -4.73 14.76 27.11
N GLN A 258 -5.37 14.81 25.93
CA GLN A 258 -6.78 14.40 25.76
C GLN A 258 -7.04 12.94 26.08
N LYS A 259 -6.04 12.05 25.94
CA LYS A 259 -6.17 10.63 26.29
C LYS A 259 -6.10 10.41 27.80
N PHE A 260 -5.34 11.22 28.53
CA PHE A 260 -5.28 11.16 30.00
C PHE A 260 -6.51 11.77 30.69
N THR A 261 -7.12 12.80 30.11
CA THR A 261 -8.30 13.46 30.70
C THR A 261 -9.61 12.69 30.46
N ALA A 262 -9.63 11.74 29.52
CA ALA A 262 -10.79 10.88 29.28
C ALA A 262 -10.92 9.72 30.28
N GLU A 263 -9.93 9.50 31.15
CA GLU A 263 -9.91 8.45 32.18
C GLU A 263 -10.22 8.96 33.61
N GLN A 264 -10.59 10.24 33.78
CA GLN A 264 -11.10 10.83 35.03
C GLN A 264 -12.59 11.20 34.90
#